data_AF-A0A378U4M9-F1
#
_entry.id   AF-A0A378U4M9-F1
#
_cell.length_a   1.000
_cell.length_b   1.000
_cell.length_c   1.000
_cell.angle_alpha   90.00
_cell.angle_beta   90.00
_cell.angle_gamma   90.00
#
_symmetry.space_group_name_H-M   'P 1'
#
loop_
_entity.id
_entity.type
_entity.pdbx_description
1 polymer ?
#
loop_
_entity_poly.entity_id
_entity_poly.type
_entity_poly.pdbx_seq_one_letter_code
_entity_poly.pdbx_strand_id
1 'polypeptide(L)'
;MQIFYRILFCVLLPIGIVVAVSKGLSYFPAVVTCSIKDYTGWDCPGCGGQRAMDAIIKGKFKDAFYYNQLIYLYLGVMLYIYVLFVESYILKNKRFMQRFGFSNTFAFLFVGIILFFFIIRNI
;
A
#
# COMPACT_ATOMS: atom_id res chain seq x y z
N MET A 1 30.49 2.73 7.58
CA MET A 1 30.28 1.57 6.68
C MET A 1 29.00 0.80 6.96
N GLN A 2 28.72 0.28 8.17
CA GLN A 2 27.49 -0.52 8.41
C GLN A 2 26.16 0.19 8.12
N ILE A 3 26.03 1.49 8.41
CA ILE A 3 24.77 2.23 8.18
C ILE A 3 24.46 2.40 6.70
N PHE A 4 25.50 2.59 5.88
CA PHE A 4 25.37 2.73 4.43
C PHE A 4 24.78 1.47 3.80
N TYR A 5 25.27 0.29 4.19
CA TYR A 5 24.70 -0.99 3.71
C TYR A 5 23.25 -1.19 4.15
N ARG A 6 22.85 -0.73 5.34
CA ARG A 6 21.45 -0.80 5.78
C ARG A 6 20.54 0.10 4.96
N ILE A 7 20.96 1.33 4.68
CA ILE A 7 20.22 2.27 3.82
C ILE A 7 20.11 1.70 2.40
N LEU A 8 21.24 1.24 1.85
CA LEU A 8 21.30 0.63 0.52
C LEU A 8 20.35 -0.58 0.44
N PHE A 9 20.37 -1.46 1.44
CA PHE A 9 19.46 -2.61 1.52
C PHE A 9 17.99 -2.18 1.61
N CYS A 10 17.66 -1.17 2.42
CA CYS A 10 16.30 -0.67 2.54
C CYS A 10 15.76 -0.08 1.22
N VAL A 11 16.61 0.50 0.38
CA VAL A 11 16.22 1.05 -0.93
C VAL A 11 16.15 -0.06 -1.99
N LEU A 12 17.14 -0.94 -2.03
CA LEU A 12 17.23 -2.00 -3.05
C LEU A 12 16.22 -3.13 -2.82
N LEU A 13 15.86 -3.45 -1.57
CA LEU A 13 14.92 -4.53 -1.26
C LEU A 13 13.51 -4.27 -1.82
N PRO A 14 12.85 -3.11 -1.58
CA PRO A 14 11.56 -2.81 -2.19
C PRO A 14 11.61 -2.82 -3.72
N ILE A 15 12.69 -2.30 -4.32
CA ILE A 15 12.89 -2.33 -5.77
C ILE A 15 12.99 -3.77 -6.28
N GLY A 16 13.78 -4.61 -5.60
CA GLY A 16 13.90 -6.02 -5.91
C GLY A 16 12.57 -6.77 -5.78
N ILE A 17 11.78 -6.47 -4.74
CA ILE A 17 10.43 -7.02 -4.56
C ILE A 17 9.53 -6.59 -5.72
N VAL A 18 9.50 -5.30 -6.07
CA VAL A 18 8.66 -4.80 -7.19
C VAL A 18 9.04 -5.48 -8.50
N VAL A 19 10.33 -5.64 -8.80
CA VAL A 19 10.82 -6.32 -10.01
C VAL A 19 10.51 -7.82 -9.99
N ALA A 20 10.65 -8.48 -8.84
CA ALA A 20 10.31 -9.89 -8.70
C ALA A 20 8.81 -10.11 -8.87
N VAL A 21 7.98 -9.26 -8.25
CA VAL A 21 6.53 -9.28 -8.34
C VAL A 21 6.07 -8.98 -9.76
N SER A 22 6.65 -7.99 -10.46
CA SER A 22 6.26 -7.65 -11.84
C SER A 22 6.54 -8.80 -12.81
N LYS A 23 7.65 -9.52 -12.63
CA LYS A 23 7.97 -10.73 -13.41
C LYS A 23 7.08 -11.90 -13.02
N GLY A 24 6.85 -12.11 -11.73
CA GLY A 24 5.97 -13.17 -11.20
C GLY A 24 4.53 -13.02 -11.67
N LEU A 25 3.96 -11.81 -11.63
CA LEU A 25 2.61 -11.54 -12.11
C LEU A 25 2.46 -11.66 -13.62
N SER A 26 3.55 -11.53 -14.36
CA SER A 26 3.56 -11.77 -15.81
C SER A 26 3.52 -13.27 -16.12
N TYR A 27 4.03 -14.12 -15.23
CA TYR A 27 4.04 -15.59 -15.39
C TYR A 27 2.80 -16.26 -14.78
N PHE A 28 2.27 -15.71 -13.69
CA PHE A 28 1.03 -16.15 -13.04
C PHE A 28 0.06 -14.96 -12.97
N PRO A 29 -0.90 -14.84 -13.91
CA PRO A 29 -1.91 -13.80 -13.80
C PRO A 29 -2.69 -14.05 -12.50
N ALA A 30 -2.51 -13.14 -11.53
CA ALA A 30 -3.24 -13.20 -10.27
C ALA A 30 -4.72 -12.95 -10.56
N VAL A 31 -5.50 -14.04 -10.70
CA VAL A 31 -6.96 -13.96 -10.63
C VAL A 31 -7.30 -13.70 -9.17
N VAL A 32 -7.39 -12.43 -8.80
CA VAL A 32 -7.83 -12.03 -7.45
C VAL A 32 -9.34 -12.25 -7.40
N THR A 33 -9.76 -13.46 -7.00
CA THR A 33 -11.14 -13.73 -6.64
C THR A 33 -11.46 -13.00 -5.33
N CYS A 34 -12.65 -12.42 -5.23
CA CYS A 34 -13.05 -11.61 -4.08
C CYS A 34 -14.36 -12.16 -3.54
N SER A 35 -14.29 -12.93 -2.45
CA SER A 35 -15.48 -13.52 -1.85
C SER A 35 -16.53 -12.46 -1.46
N ILE A 36 -16.11 -11.26 -1.02
CA ILE A 36 -17.05 -10.17 -0.72
C ILE A 36 -17.85 -9.81 -1.98
N LYS A 37 -17.18 -9.63 -3.12
CA LYS A 37 -17.85 -9.34 -4.38
C LYS A 37 -18.71 -10.51 -4.84
N ASP A 38 -18.26 -11.75 -4.64
CA ASP A 38 -19.00 -12.94 -5.03
C ASP A 38 -20.28 -13.11 -4.20
N TYR A 39 -20.26 -12.77 -2.90
CA TYR A 39 -21.42 -12.89 -2.01
C TYR A 39 -22.34 -11.67 -2.02
N THR A 40 -21.80 -10.45 -2.10
CA THR A 40 -22.58 -9.21 -1.96
C THR A 40 -22.70 -8.39 -3.25
N GLY A 41 -21.93 -8.72 -4.28
CA GLY A 41 -21.79 -7.91 -5.50
C GLY A 41 -20.91 -6.67 -5.34
N TRP A 42 -20.45 -6.35 -4.12
CA TRP A 42 -19.74 -5.10 -3.83
C TRP A 42 -18.23 -5.21 -4.09
N ASP A 43 -17.67 -4.19 -4.72
CA ASP A 43 -16.23 -4.04 -4.88
C ASP A 43 -15.60 -3.57 -3.56
N CYS A 44 -14.94 -4.49 -2.85
CA CYS A 44 -14.26 -4.17 -1.61
C CYS A 44 -12.97 -3.36 -1.83
N PRO A 45 -12.63 -2.42 -0.93
CA PRO A 45 -11.45 -1.57 -1.07
C PRO A 45 -10.14 -2.36 -0.99
N GLY A 46 -10.17 -3.58 -0.42
CA GLY A 46 -9.02 -4.48 -0.34
C GLY A 46 -8.63 -5.08 -1.70
N CYS A 47 -9.48 -5.94 -2.26
CA CYS A 47 -9.22 -6.60 -3.55
C CYS A 47 -9.16 -5.59 -4.72
N GLY A 48 -9.92 -4.50 -4.66
CA GLY A 48 -9.77 -3.37 -5.59
C GLY A 48 -8.41 -2.69 -5.45
N GLY A 49 -7.90 -2.54 -4.22
CA GLY A 49 -6.56 -2.01 -3.95
C GLY A 49 -5.45 -2.90 -4.49
N GLN A 50 -5.59 -4.23 -4.40
CA GLN A 50 -4.63 -5.18 -4.99
C GLN A 50 -4.57 -5.07 -6.52
N ARG A 51 -5.73 -5.01 -7.19
CA ARG A 51 -5.80 -4.78 -8.64
C ARG A 51 -5.22 -3.42 -9.03
N ALA A 52 -5.47 -2.39 -8.22
CA ALA A 52 -4.89 -1.07 -8.43
C ALA A 52 -3.36 -1.07 -8.26
N MET A 53 -2.81 -1.75 -7.25
CA MET A 53 -1.36 -1.92 -7.07
C MET A 53 -0.72 -2.64 -8.26
N ASP A 54 -1.34 -3.72 -8.75
CA ASP A 54 -0.85 -4.42 -9.95
C ASP A 54 -0.82 -3.49 -11.17
N ALA A 55 -1.90 -2.73 -11.38
CA ALA A 55 -1.95 -1.73 -12.46
C ALA A 55 -0.82 -0.70 -12.32
N ILE A 56 -0.52 -0.22 -11.11
CA ILE A 56 0.59 0.71 -10.85
C ILE A 56 1.95 0.09 -11.19
N ILE A 57 2.19 -1.18 -10.78
CA ILE A 57 3.44 -1.90 -11.08
C ILE A 57 3.62 -2.04 -12.60
N LYS A 58 2.52 -2.23 -13.35
CA LYS A 58 2.50 -2.28 -14.82
C LYS A 58 2.54 -0.90 -15.49
N GLY A 59 2.62 0.20 -14.74
CA GLY A 59 2.62 1.57 -15.24
C GLY A 59 1.26 2.09 -15.72
N LYS A 60 0.17 1.36 -15.43
CA LYS A 60 -1.21 1.68 -15.82
C LYS A 60 -1.92 2.52 -14.74
N PHE A 61 -1.45 3.74 -14.53
CA PHE A 61 -1.95 4.60 -13.45
C PHE A 61 -3.45 4.94 -13.58
N LYS A 62 -3.95 5.17 -14.80
CA LYS A 62 -5.38 5.44 -15.02
C LYS A 62 -6.24 4.26 -14.59
N ASP A 63 -5.87 3.05 -15.01
CA ASP A 63 -6.59 1.82 -14.64
C ASP A 63 -6.55 1.59 -13.13
N ALA A 64 -5.43 1.91 -12.47
CA ALA A 64 -5.31 1.83 -11.02
C ALA A 64 -6.35 2.69 -10.29
N PHE A 65 -6.59 3.91 -10.76
CA PHE A 65 -7.61 4.79 -10.20
C PHE A 65 -9.02 4.22 -10.37
N TYR A 66 -9.33 3.62 -11.52
CA TYR A 66 -10.61 2.96 -11.75
C TYR A 66 -10.79 1.70 -10.89
N TYR A 67 -9.72 0.95 -10.64
CA TYR A 67 -9.78 -0.19 -9.73
C TYR A 67 -9.98 0.25 -8.28
N ASN A 68 -9.28 1.28 -7.82
CA ASN A 68 -9.50 1.88 -6.50
C ASN A 68 -9.00 3.32 -6.43
N GLN A 69 -9.92 4.27 -6.27
CA GLN A 69 -9.62 5.69 -6.17
C GLN A 69 -8.78 6.04 -4.93
N LEU A 70 -8.90 5.25 -3.84
CA LEU A 70 -8.08 5.43 -2.64
C LEU A 70 -6.64 4.94 -2.79
N ILE A 71 -6.26 4.35 -3.94
CA ILE A 71 -4.94 3.75 -4.11
C ILE A 71 -3.79 4.74 -3.87
N TYR A 72 -3.95 5.99 -4.29
CA TYR A 72 -2.92 7.01 -4.10
C TYR A 72 -2.81 7.46 -2.64
N LEU A 73 -3.93 7.47 -1.90
CA LEU A 73 -3.91 7.69 -0.46
C LEU A 73 -3.17 6.54 0.24
N TYR A 74 -3.44 5.30 -0.16
CA TYR A 74 -2.76 4.12 0.38
C TYR A 74 -1.25 4.17 0.12
N LEU A 75 -0.83 4.54 -1.10
CA LEU A 75 0.58 4.73 -1.42
C LEU A 75 1.26 5.78 -0.54
N GLY A 76 0.60 6.92 -0.31
CA GLY A 76 1.11 7.96 0.57
C GLY A 76 1.30 7.46 2.01
N VAL A 77 0.31 6.74 2.55
CA VAL A 77 0.38 6.15 3.89
C VAL A 77 1.47 5.07 3.97
N MET A 78 1.60 4.21 2.95
CA MET A 78 2.66 3.21 2.88
C MET A 78 4.05 3.84 2.84
N LEU A 79 4.24 4.89 2.04
CA LEU A 79 5.50 5.64 1.98
C LEU A 79 5.82 6.27 3.33
N TYR A 80 4.83 6.87 3.99
CA TYR A 80 5.02 7.47 5.31
C TYR A 80 5.41 6.43 6.37
N ILE A 81 4.74 5.28 6.41
CA ILE A 81 5.09 4.15 7.28
C ILE A 81 6.53 3.67 6.99
N TYR A 82 6.89 3.57 5.72
CA TYR A 82 8.23 3.17 5.31
C TYR A 82 9.30 4.18 5.80
N VAL A 83 9.05 5.48 5.69
CA VAL A 83 9.96 6.52 6.21
C VAL A 83 10.07 6.42 7.74
N LEU A 84 8.95 6.28 8.45
CA LEU A 84 8.96 6.06 9.90
C LEU A 84 9.78 4.82 10.28
N PHE A 85 9.66 3.74 9.53
CA PHE A 85 10.41 2.51 9.75
C PHE A 85 11.92 2.73 9.54
N VAL A 86 12.31 3.38 8.44
CA VAL A 86 13.72 3.69 8.15
C VAL A 86 14.31 4.58 9.24
N GLU A 87 13.64 5.67 9.60
CA GLU A 87 14.10 6.59 10.65
C GLU A 87 14.28 5.88 11.99
N SER A 88 13.27 5.11 12.43
CA SER A 88 13.26 4.51 13.76
C SER A 88 14.16 3.28 13.91
N TYR A 89 14.17 2.37 12.92
CA TYR A 89 14.87 1.09 13.01
C TYR A 89 16.23 1.08 12.31
N ILE A 90 16.39 1.85 11.22
CA ILE A 90 17.64 1.86 10.44
C ILE A 90 18.56 2.97 10.91
N LEU A 91 18.05 4.20 10.97
CA LEU A 91 18.78 5.38 11.44
C LEU A 91 18.78 5.50 12.98
N LYS A 92 18.02 4.64 13.67
CA LYS A 92 17.88 4.61 15.14
C LYS A 92 17.39 5.94 15.74
N ASN A 93 16.71 6.76 14.94
CA ASN A 93 16.12 8.03 15.34
C ASN A 93 14.78 7.81 16.06
N LYS A 94 14.85 7.31 17.30
CA LYS A 94 13.65 7.00 18.10
C LYS A 94 12.76 8.23 18.37
N ARG A 95 13.34 9.44 18.36
CA ARG A 95 12.60 10.70 18.53
C ARG A 95 11.65 10.97 17.36
N PHE A 96 12.00 10.54 16.16
CA PHE A 96 11.15 10.70 14.98
C PHE A 96 9.83 9.94 15.13
N MET A 97 9.89 8.66 15.55
CA MET A 97 8.68 7.87 15.83
C MET A 97 7.84 8.45 16.97
N GLN A 98 8.46 8.97 18.01
CA GLN A 98 7.72 9.59 19.13
C GLN A 98 6.96 10.85 18.73
N ARG A 99 7.49 11.63 17.76
CA ARG A 99 6.89 12.88 17.31
C ARG A 99 5.91 12.70 16.15
N PHE A 100 6.18 11.75 15.27
CA PHE A 100 5.45 11.53 14.01
C PHE A 100 4.73 10.17 13.96
N GLY A 101 4.71 9.43 15.05
CA GLY A 101 3.94 8.19 15.16
C GLY A 101 2.44 8.43 14.98
N PHE A 102 1.72 7.40 14.58
CA PHE A 102 0.28 7.49 14.40
C PHE A 102 -0.45 7.54 15.74
N SER A 103 -1.39 8.49 15.87
CA SER A 103 -2.34 8.50 16.97
C SER A 103 -3.47 7.50 16.71
N ASN A 104 -4.08 6.98 17.79
CA ASN A 104 -5.28 6.14 17.68
C ASN A 104 -6.39 6.85 16.90
N THR A 105 -6.55 8.17 17.11
CA THR A 105 -7.52 9.00 16.38
C THR A 105 -7.28 8.97 14.88
N PHE A 106 -6.02 9.08 14.43
CA PHE A 106 -5.71 8.97 13.00
C PHE A 106 -6.09 7.59 12.45
N ALA A 107 -5.77 6.52 13.18
CA ALA A 107 -6.09 5.15 12.74
C ALA A 107 -7.61 4.95 12.59
N PHE A 108 -8.40 5.40 13.57
CA PHE A 108 -9.86 5.34 13.49
C PHE A 108 -10.44 6.20 12.36
N LEU A 109 -9.93 7.42 12.17
CA LEU A 109 -10.34 8.27 11.05
C LEU A 109 -10.01 7.63 9.70
N PHE A 110 -8.81 7.05 9.55
CA PHE A 110 -8.39 6.40 8.31
C PHE A 110 -9.28 5.20 7.98
N VAL A 111 -9.56 4.33 8.96
CA VAL A 111 -10.52 3.22 8.79
C VAL A 111 -11.91 3.74 8.48
N GLY A 112 -12.37 4.78 9.17
CA GLY A 112 -13.65 5.43 8.90
C GLY A 112 -13.78 5.94 7.46
N ILE A 113 -12.74 6.59 6.93
CA ILE A 113 -12.68 7.04 5.53
C ILE A 113 -12.77 5.86 4.56
N ILE A 114 -12.05 4.76 4.83
CA ILE A 114 -12.09 3.56 3.98
C ILE A 114 -13.49 2.96 3.96
N LEU A 115 -14.14 2.82 5.12
CA LEU A 115 -15.49 2.27 5.22
C LEU A 115 -16.53 3.19 4.57
N PHE A 116 -16.42 4.50 4.80
CA PHE A 116 -17.30 5.49 4.18
C PHE A 116 -17.18 5.46 2.65
N PHE A 117 -15.96 5.43 2.12
CA PHE A 117 -15.71 5.28 0.69
C PHE A 117 -16.24 3.95 0.14
N PHE A 118 -16.06 2.85 0.89
CA PHE A 118 -16.59 1.55 0.51
C PHE A 118 -18.11 1.58 0.34
N ILE A 119 -18.82 2.23 1.26
CA ILE A 119 -20.28 2.37 1.17
C ILE A 119 -20.66 3.24 -0.03
N ILE A 120 -20.10 4.45 -0.16
CA ILE A 120 -20.45 5.39 -1.24
C ILE A 120 -20.21 4.82 -2.63
N ARG A 121 -19.15 4.02 -2.80
CA ARG A 121 -18.81 3.45 -4.11
C ARG A 121 -19.75 2.32 -4.55
N ASN A 122 -20.41 1.66 -3.60
CA ASN A 122 -21.19 0.44 -3.84
C ASN A 122 -22.71 0.63 -3.71
N ILE A 123 -23.15 1.84 -3.36
CA ILE A 123 -24.55 2.30 -3.44
C ILE A 123 -24.72 3.05 -4.75
#